data_AF-A0A8T0FQM7-F1
#
_entry.id   AF-A0A8T0FQM7-F1
#
_cell.length_a   1.000
_cell.length_b   1.000
_cell.length_c   1.000
_cell.angle_alpha   90.00
_cell.angle_beta   90.00
_cell.angle_gamma   90.00
#
_symmetry.space_group_name_H-M   'P 1'
#
loop_
_entity.id
_entity.type
_entity.pdbx_description
1 polymer ?
#
loop_
_entity_poly.entity_id
_entity_poly.type
_entity_poly.pdbx_seq_one_letter_code
_entity_poly.pdbx_strand_id
1 'polypeptide(L)'
;MCVSPWSNTYDPPLDDGAMPSDRLRKLEIDANEAFDQYREMYFEGGVSSVYLWDLEHGFAGVILIKKAGDGSKKIKGCWDSIHVVEVQEKSSGRSAHYKLTSTVMLWLQTNKSGSGTMNLGGSLTRQIESDSNVNEANPHIANIGKLVEDMENKIRNTLNEIYFGKTKDIVNGLRSVQSLTEQRQQADLRNDLAKALQKRQAKGSDI
;
A
#
# COMPACT_ATOMS: atom_id res chain seq x y z
N MET A 1 -22.59 6.50 8.58
CA MET A 1 -23.64 5.78 7.82
C MET A 1 -22.90 5.00 6.77
N CYS A 2 -22.99 3.67 6.80
CA CYS A 2 -22.27 2.81 5.86
C CYS A 2 -23.25 1.80 5.27
N VAL A 3 -23.14 1.52 3.98
CA VAL A 3 -23.82 0.36 3.37
C VAL A 3 -23.00 -0.87 3.74
N SER A 4 -23.65 -1.92 4.21
CA SER A 4 -22.97 -3.21 4.37
C SER A 4 -22.80 -3.86 3.00
N PRO A 5 -21.58 -4.27 2.60
CA PRO A 5 -21.33 -4.83 1.27
C PRO A 5 -21.99 -6.21 1.10
N TRP A 6 -22.31 -6.88 2.22
CA TRP A 6 -22.96 -8.18 2.27
C TRP A 6 -24.48 -8.07 2.16
N SER A 7 -25.09 -7.17 2.93
CA SER A 7 -26.56 -7.04 3.00
C SER A 7 -27.13 -6.00 2.04
N ASN A 8 -26.29 -5.12 1.49
CA ASN A 8 -26.71 -3.98 0.68
C ASN A 8 -27.69 -3.04 1.40
N THR A 9 -27.60 -2.95 2.73
CA THR A 9 -28.46 -2.09 3.55
C THR A 9 -27.62 -1.08 4.34
N TYR A 10 -28.16 0.11 4.54
CA TYR A 10 -27.56 1.14 5.37
C TYR A 10 -27.74 0.83 6.85
N ASP A 11 -26.70 1.15 7.64
CA ASP A 11 -26.80 1.23 9.09
C ASP A 11 -26.37 2.64 9.59
N PRO A 12 -27.26 3.39 10.26
CA PRO A 12 -28.70 3.13 10.45
C PRO A 12 -29.50 3.08 9.13
N PRO A 13 -30.71 2.47 9.11
CA PRO A 13 -31.54 2.39 7.90
C PRO A 13 -31.83 3.77 7.30
N LEU A 14 -31.69 3.88 5.97
CA LEU A 14 -31.95 5.08 5.18
C LEU A 14 -32.81 4.70 3.98
N ASP A 15 -33.85 5.48 3.71
CA ASP A 15 -34.78 5.24 2.60
C ASP A 15 -34.28 5.82 1.26
N ASP A 16 -33.37 6.80 1.29
CA ASP A 16 -32.87 7.58 0.14
C ASP A 16 -31.36 7.43 -0.09
N GLY A 17 -30.79 6.33 0.39
CA GLY A 17 -29.37 6.05 0.22
C GLY A 17 -28.97 5.77 -1.23
N ALA A 18 -27.80 6.26 -1.64
CA ALA A 18 -27.25 6.01 -2.97
C ALA A 18 -26.83 4.54 -3.12
N MET A 19 -27.51 3.81 -3.99
CA MET A 19 -27.24 2.39 -4.28
C MET A 19 -26.59 2.24 -5.66
N PRO A 20 -25.66 1.28 -5.82
CA PRO A 20 -25.12 0.96 -7.14
C PRO A 20 -26.19 0.38 -8.06
N SER A 21 -26.03 0.55 -9.37
CA SER A 21 -26.87 -0.10 -10.38
C SER A 21 -26.84 -1.63 -10.25
N ASP A 22 -27.89 -2.33 -10.69
CA ASP A 22 -27.96 -3.80 -10.59
C ASP A 22 -26.78 -4.53 -11.25
N ARG A 23 -26.26 -3.96 -12.34
CA ARG A 23 -25.04 -4.46 -13.01
C ARG A 23 -23.83 -4.27 -12.13
N LEU A 24 -23.65 -3.08 -11.55
CA LEU A 24 -22.49 -2.77 -10.73
C LEU A 24 -22.53 -3.51 -9.39
N ARG A 25 -23.72 -3.74 -8.83
CA ARG A 25 -23.90 -4.53 -7.60
C ARG A 25 -23.45 -5.99 -7.78
N LYS A 26 -23.71 -6.61 -8.94
CA LYS A 26 -23.16 -7.95 -9.23
C LYS A 26 -21.64 -7.93 -9.25
N LEU A 27 -21.06 -6.94 -9.93
CA LEU A 27 -19.60 -6.75 -9.98
C LEU A 27 -19.00 -6.50 -8.58
N GLU A 28 -19.72 -5.77 -7.72
CA GLU A 28 -19.32 -5.51 -6.34
C GLU A 28 -19.30 -6.77 -5.48
N ILE A 29 -20.28 -7.67 -5.65
CA ILE A 29 -20.30 -8.98 -4.95
C ILE A 29 -19.11 -9.82 -5.39
N ASP A 30 -18.89 -9.96 -6.70
CA ASP A 30 -17.76 -10.70 -7.25
C ASP A 30 -16.41 -10.11 -6.81
N ALA A 31 -16.32 -8.77 -6.74
CA ALA A 31 -15.12 -8.09 -6.27
C ALA A 31 -14.88 -8.32 -4.77
N ASN A 32 -15.93 -8.30 -3.93
CA ASN A 32 -15.79 -8.61 -2.51
C ASN A 32 -15.26 -10.04 -2.30
N GLU A 33 -15.76 -11.02 -3.04
CA GLU A 33 -15.26 -12.40 -2.96
C GLU A 33 -13.80 -12.50 -3.40
N ALA A 34 -13.44 -11.90 -4.54
CA ALA A 34 -12.07 -11.90 -5.04
C ALA A 34 -11.09 -11.24 -4.06
N PHE A 35 -11.46 -10.08 -3.48
CA PHE A 35 -10.59 -9.37 -2.54
C PHE A 35 -10.59 -9.99 -1.13
N ASP A 36 -11.60 -10.77 -0.74
CA ASP A 36 -11.52 -11.60 0.47
C ASP A 36 -10.51 -12.74 0.32
N GLN A 37 -10.46 -13.38 -0.85
CA GLN A 37 -9.41 -14.35 -1.16
C GLN A 37 -8.02 -13.70 -1.20
N TYR A 38 -7.89 -12.52 -1.83
CA TYR A 38 -6.66 -11.74 -1.81
C TYR A 38 -6.20 -11.45 -0.38
N ARG A 39 -7.12 -10.97 0.48
CA ARG A 39 -6.86 -10.71 1.89
C ARG A 39 -6.36 -11.97 2.60
N GLU A 40 -7.02 -13.10 2.40
CA GLU A 40 -6.63 -14.35 3.07
C GLU A 40 -5.23 -14.79 2.66
N MET A 41 -4.90 -14.75 1.36
CA MET A 41 -3.58 -15.14 0.85
C MET A 41 -2.44 -14.23 1.35
N TYR A 42 -2.68 -12.93 1.50
CA TYR A 42 -1.64 -11.96 1.83
C TYR A 42 -1.58 -11.59 3.33
N PHE A 43 -2.70 -11.67 4.04
CA PHE A 43 -2.81 -11.21 5.43
C PHE A 43 -3.19 -12.33 6.40
N GLU A 44 -3.59 -13.52 5.94
CA GLU A 44 -3.96 -14.67 6.79
C GLU A 44 -4.93 -14.27 7.92
N GLY A 45 -5.91 -13.43 7.59
CA GLY A 45 -6.87 -12.84 8.54
C GLY A 45 -7.17 -11.37 8.26
N GLY A 46 -7.81 -10.70 9.23
CA GLY A 46 -8.31 -9.33 9.05
C GLY A 46 -9.69 -9.27 8.39
N VAL A 47 -10.08 -8.08 7.94
CA VAL A 47 -11.37 -7.81 7.29
C VAL A 47 -11.11 -7.04 6.00
N SER A 48 -11.81 -7.40 4.92
CA SER A 48 -11.85 -6.63 3.69
C SER A 48 -13.27 -6.22 3.34
N SER A 49 -13.40 -5.15 2.56
CA SER A 49 -14.69 -4.69 2.02
C SER A 49 -14.44 -3.94 0.72
N VAL A 50 -15.27 -4.19 -0.27
CA VAL A 50 -15.26 -3.47 -1.55
C VAL A 50 -16.59 -2.77 -1.73
N TYR A 51 -16.53 -1.50 -2.12
CA TYR A 51 -17.71 -0.72 -2.49
C TYR A 51 -17.51 -0.12 -3.87
N LEU A 52 -18.51 -0.24 -4.74
CA LEU A 52 -18.51 0.32 -6.09
C LEU A 52 -19.64 1.33 -6.24
N TRP A 53 -19.42 2.38 -7.04
CA TRP A 53 -20.45 3.34 -7.41
C TRP A 53 -20.33 3.77 -8.87
N ASP A 54 -21.48 4.04 -9.49
CA ASP A 54 -21.57 4.40 -10.91
C ASP A 54 -21.02 5.82 -11.16
N LEU A 55 -20.43 6.00 -12.35
CA LEU A 55 -20.01 7.30 -12.89
C LEU A 55 -20.68 7.53 -14.25
N GLU A 56 -20.66 8.75 -14.77
CA GLU A 56 -21.23 9.06 -16.09
C GLU A 56 -20.54 8.28 -17.23
N HIS A 57 -19.23 8.03 -17.09
CA HIS A 57 -18.40 7.34 -18.08
C HIS A 57 -17.59 6.19 -17.47
N GLY A 58 -18.27 5.29 -16.75
CA GLY A 58 -17.69 4.09 -16.15
C GLY A 58 -18.13 3.90 -14.71
N PHE A 59 -17.21 3.51 -13.83
CA PHE A 59 -17.50 3.34 -12.41
C PHE A 59 -16.25 3.63 -11.57
N ALA A 60 -16.44 3.85 -10.29
CA ALA A 60 -15.35 3.89 -9.33
C ALA A 60 -15.62 2.93 -8.19
N GLY A 61 -14.57 2.65 -7.43
CA GLY A 61 -14.65 1.75 -6.30
C GLY A 61 -13.61 2.04 -5.25
N VAL A 62 -13.87 1.53 -4.05
CA VAL A 62 -12.90 1.52 -2.96
C VAL A 62 -12.74 0.10 -2.43
N ILE A 63 -11.49 -0.33 -2.30
CA ILE A 63 -11.11 -1.58 -1.64
C ILE A 63 -10.47 -1.21 -0.31
N LEU A 64 -11.04 -1.74 0.76
CA LEU A 64 -10.59 -1.53 2.13
C LEU A 64 -10.09 -2.85 2.68
N ILE A 65 -8.90 -2.84 3.30
CA ILE A 65 -8.37 -3.99 4.04
C ILE A 65 -7.90 -3.51 5.40
N LYS A 66 -8.35 -4.15 6.46
CA LYS A 66 -7.92 -3.89 7.83
C LYS A 66 -7.41 -5.17 8.47
N LYS A 67 -6.13 -5.19 8.83
CA LYS A 67 -5.51 -6.27 9.60
C LYS A 67 -5.01 -5.72 10.94
N ALA A 68 -5.69 -6.10 12.00
CA ALA A 68 -5.16 -5.96 13.35
C ALA A 68 -4.18 -7.11 13.64
N GLY A 69 -3.07 -6.79 14.31
CA GLY A 69 -2.16 -7.80 14.84
C GLY A 69 -2.85 -8.65 15.91
N ASP A 70 -2.34 -9.87 16.10
CA ASP A 70 -2.82 -10.88 17.05
C ASP A 70 -2.78 -10.45 18.54
N GLY A 71 -2.29 -9.24 18.82
CA GLY A 71 -2.32 -8.67 20.15
C GLY A 71 -1.33 -9.32 21.11
N SER A 72 -0.22 -9.89 20.61
CA SER A 72 0.89 -10.25 21.49
C SER A 72 1.19 -9.08 22.44
N LYS A 73 1.20 -9.32 23.77
CA LYS A 73 1.20 -8.23 24.78
C LYS A 73 2.34 -7.21 24.61
N LYS A 74 3.39 -7.58 23.87
CA LYS A 74 4.61 -6.79 23.67
C LYS A 74 4.65 -6.03 22.34
N ILE A 75 3.91 -6.47 21.32
CA ILE A 75 3.90 -5.82 19.99
C ILE A 75 2.46 -5.76 19.49
N LYS A 76 1.93 -4.55 19.41
CA LYS A 76 0.64 -4.26 18.79
C LYS A 76 0.90 -3.66 17.41
N GLY A 77 0.12 -4.06 16.43
CA GLY A 77 0.21 -3.55 15.07
C GLY A 77 -1.15 -3.45 14.44
N CYS A 78 -1.33 -2.48 13.55
CA CYS A 78 -2.49 -2.36 12.69
C CYS A 78 -2.04 -1.94 11.30
N TRP A 79 -2.57 -2.63 10.30
CA TRP A 79 -2.42 -2.31 8.89
C TRP A 79 -3.79 -1.95 8.33
N ASP A 80 -3.88 -0.80 7.68
CA ASP A 80 -5.08 -0.33 7.01
C ASP A 80 -4.70 0.03 5.56
N SER A 81 -5.27 -0.66 4.58
CA SER A 81 -5.17 -0.34 3.15
C SER A 81 -6.46 0.30 2.66
N ILE A 82 -6.32 1.39 1.90
CA ILE A 82 -7.40 2.09 1.21
C ILE A 82 -6.99 2.25 -0.25
N HIS A 83 -7.66 1.56 -1.15
CA HIS A 83 -7.42 1.63 -2.59
C HIS A 83 -8.65 2.22 -3.26
N VAL A 84 -8.56 3.46 -3.71
CA VAL A 84 -9.61 4.10 -4.51
C VAL A 84 -9.25 3.94 -5.97
N VAL A 85 -10.13 3.31 -6.74
CA VAL A 85 -9.96 3.09 -8.18
C VAL A 85 -11.07 3.81 -8.95
N GLU A 86 -10.68 4.51 -9.99
CA GLU A 86 -11.57 5.10 -10.97
C GLU A 86 -11.36 4.37 -12.30
N VAL A 87 -12.45 3.91 -12.91
CA VAL A 87 -12.45 3.15 -14.17
C VAL A 87 -13.24 3.94 -15.21
N GLN A 88 -12.53 4.44 -16.21
CA GLN A 88 -13.14 5.11 -17.35
C GLN A 88 -13.22 4.14 -18.53
N GLU A 89 -14.43 3.70 -18.86
CA GLU A 89 -14.66 2.80 -19.98
C GLU A 89 -14.59 3.59 -21.29
N LYS A 90 -13.77 3.12 -22.26
CA LYS A 90 -13.75 3.74 -23.59
C LYS A 90 -15.00 3.35 -24.37
N SER A 91 -15.40 4.20 -25.33
CA SER A 91 -16.60 4.02 -26.15
C SER A 91 -16.72 2.67 -26.88
N SER A 92 -15.60 1.98 -27.13
CA SER A 92 -15.59 0.64 -27.73
C SER A 92 -15.88 -0.51 -26.76
N GLY A 93 -15.86 -0.26 -25.44
CA GLY A 93 -16.02 -1.27 -24.39
C GLY A 93 -14.89 -2.30 -24.27
N ARG A 94 -13.88 -2.23 -25.14
CA ARG A 94 -12.77 -3.22 -25.21
C ARG A 94 -11.53 -2.81 -24.41
N SER A 95 -11.53 -1.59 -23.88
CA SER A 95 -10.43 -1.06 -23.07
C SER A 95 -10.98 -0.04 -22.08
N ALA A 96 -10.32 0.05 -20.94
CA ALA A 96 -10.63 1.02 -19.91
C ALA A 96 -9.34 1.66 -19.39
N HIS A 97 -9.46 2.92 -18.99
CA HIS A 97 -8.41 3.64 -18.30
C HIS A 97 -8.66 3.54 -16.79
N TYR A 98 -7.66 3.05 -16.07
CA TYR A 98 -7.71 2.79 -14.63
C TYR A 98 -6.82 3.80 -13.92
N LYS A 99 -7.38 4.48 -12.93
CA LYS A 99 -6.65 5.37 -12.04
C LYS A 99 -6.79 4.88 -10.62
N LEU A 100 -5.68 4.42 -10.04
CA LEU A 100 -5.63 3.85 -8.70
C LEU A 100 -4.87 4.79 -7.77
N THR A 101 -5.54 5.26 -6.74
CA THR A 101 -4.94 5.98 -5.61
C THR A 101 -4.98 5.09 -4.38
N SER A 102 -3.80 4.66 -3.94
CA SER A 102 -3.62 3.74 -2.81
C SER A 102 -3.00 4.45 -1.62
N THR A 103 -3.63 4.34 -0.46
CA THR A 103 -3.11 4.80 0.81
C THR A 103 -3.00 3.63 1.76
N VAL A 104 -1.81 3.43 2.32
CA VAL A 104 -1.58 2.44 3.38
C VAL A 104 -1.20 3.17 4.64
N MET A 105 -1.88 2.86 5.73
CA MET A 105 -1.57 3.31 7.08
C MET A 105 -1.02 2.13 7.87
N LEU A 106 0.13 2.35 8.49
CA LEU A 106 0.76 1.39 9.38
C LEU A 106 0.93 2.02 10.74
N TRP A 107 0.48 1.30 11.75
CA TRP A 107 0.74 1.65 13.15
C TRP A 107 1.33 0.44 13.87
N LEU A 108 2.42 0.66 14.57
CA LEU A 108 3.18 -0.33 15.33
C LEU A 108 3.52 0.26 16.69
N GLN A 109 3.19 -0.47 17.75
CA GLN A 109 3.57 -0.16 19.11
C GLN A 109 4.30 -1.35 19.71
N THR A 110 5.54 -1.17 20.11
CA THR A 110 6.31 -2.16 20.86
C THR A 110 6.57 -1.66 22.28
N ASN A 111 6.37 -2.54 23.26
CA ASN A 111 6.72 -2.29 24.64
C ASN A 111 7.65 -3.41 25.13
N LYS A 112 8.93 -3.09 25.24
CA LYS A 112 9.97 -4.02 25.72
C LYS A 112 10.77 -3.32 26.82
N SER A 113 11.18 -4.08 27.84
CA SER A 113 11.92 -3.55 28.99
C SER A 113 13.23 -2.84 28.61
N GLY A 114 13.93 -3.29 27.56
CA GLY A 114 15.19 -2.68 27.12
C GLY A 114 15.05 -1.43 26.25
N SER A 115 13.99 -1.32 25.45
CA SER A 115 13.77 -0.18 24.54
C SER A 115 12.72 0.82 25.04
N GLY A 116 12.03 0.51 26.15
CA GLY A 116 10.83 1.21 26.56
C GLY A 116 9.67 1.02 25.60
N THR A 117 8.74 1.97 25.61
CA THR A 117 7.61 2.03 24.66
C THR A 117 8.04 2.81 23.42
N MET A 118 7.95 2.17 22.25
CA MET A 118 8.20 2.79 20.96
C MET A 118 6.92 2.70 20.12
N ASN A 119 6.48 3.85 19.62
CA ASN A 119 5.35 3.99 18.72
C ASN A 119 5.85 4.45 17.36
N LEU A 120 5.50 3.70 16.33
CA LEU A 120 5.82 3.94 14.94
C LEU A 120 4.50 4.00 14.18
N GLY A 121 4.19 5.15 13.60
CA GLY A 121 2.94 5.32 12.87
C GLY A 121 3.11 6.28 11.71
N GLY A 122 2.27 6.10 10.70
CA GLY A 122 2.30 6.94 9.52
C GLY A 122 1.58 6.30 8.34
N SER A 123 1.53 7.05 7.26
CA SER A 123 0.81 6.69 6.05
C SER A 123 1.67 6.93 4.82
N LEU A 124 1.47 6.13 3.78
CA LEU A 124 2.03 6.37 2.46
C LEU A 124 0.91 6.33 1.43
N THR A 125 0.81 7.39 0.62
CA THR A 125 -0.13 7.48 -0.49
C THR A 125 0.62 7.49 -1.81
N ARG A 126 0.15 6.71 -2.78
CA ARG A 126 0.66 6.66 -4.15
C ARG A 126 -0.49 6.60 -5.14
N GLN A 127 -0.23 7.11 -6.34
CA GLN A 127 -1.17 7.07 -7.46
C GLN A 127 -0.50 6.42 -8.68
N ILE A 128 -1.26 5.63 -9.42
CA ILE A 128 -0.87 5.06 -10.70
C ILE A 128 -2.05 5.13 -11.67
N GLU A 129 -1.74 5.33 -12.94
CA GLU A 129 -2.71 5.31 -14.04
C GLU A 129 -2.25 4.30 -15.08
N SER A 130 -3.19 3.55 -15.66
CA SER A 130 -2.90 2.50 -16.63
C SER A 130 -4.09 2.24 -17.54
N ASP A 131 -3.84 2.06 -18.83
CA ASP A 131 -4.82 1.57 -19.79
C ASP A 131 -4.71 0.05 -19.92
N SER A 132 -5.84 -0.66 -19.84
CA SER A 132 -5.88 -2.11 -20.02
C SER A 132 -7.08 -2.55 -20.84
N ASN A 133 -6.87 -3.63 -21.60
CA ASN A 133 -7.94 -4.25 -22.39
C ASN A 133 -8.91 -4.99 -21.46
N VAL A 134 -10.18 -4.99 -21.86
CA VAL A 134 -11.27 -5.66 -21.14
C VAL A 134 -11.84 -6.73 -22.05
N ASN A 135 -11.78 -7.97 -21.61
CA ASN A 135 -12.35 -9.14 -22.30
C ASN A 135 -12.67 -10.24 -21.27
N GLU A 136 -13.26 -11.35 -21.72
CA GLU A 136 -13.63 -12.47 -20.83
C GLU A 136 -12.42 -13.06 -20.08
N ALA A 137 -11.23 -13.03 -20.68
CA ALA A 137 -10.00 -13.50 -20.01
C ALA A 137 -9.39 -12.46 -19.05
N ASN A 138 -9.72 -11.18 -19.20
CA ASN A 138 -9.22 -10.07 -18.38
C ASN A 138 -10.39 -9.16 -18.00
N PRO A 139 -11.26 -9.60 -17.06
CA PRO A 139 -12.35 -8.78 -16.56
C PRO A 139 -11.81 -7.60 -15.74
N HIS A 140 -12.65 -6.60 -15.50
CA HIS A 140 -12.26 -5.41 -14.72
C HIS A 140 -11.67 -5.75 -13.36
N ILE A 141 -12.25 -6.70 -12.63
CA ILE A 141 -11.78 -7.13 -11.31
C ILE A 141 -10.33 -7.66 -11.40
N ALA A 142 -10.00 -8.43 -12.43
CA ALA A 142 -8.64 -8.95 -12.61
C ALA A 142 -7.64 -7.83 -12.92
N ASN A 143 -8.02 -6.85 -13.74
CA ASN A 143 -7.17 -5.70 -14.05
C ASN A 143 -6.95 -4.83 -12.79
N ILE A 144 -8.00 -4.57 -12.02
CA ILE A 144 -7.92 -3.81 -10.76
C ILE A 144 -7.08 -4.58 -9.73
N GLY A 145 -7.28 -5.89 -9.59
CA GLY A 145 -6.53 -6.75 -8.68
C GLY A 145 -5.03 -6.70 -8.93
N LYS A 146 -4.59 -6.80 -10.19
CA LYS A 146 -3.17 -6.65 -10.57
C LYS A 146 -2.60 -5.29 -10.18
N LEU A 147 -3.34 -4.20 -10.43
CA LEU A 147 -2.90 -2.85 -10.05
C LEU A 147 -2.78 -2.68 -8.54
N VAL A 148 -3.74 -3.21 -7.78
CA VAL A 148 -3.73 -3.17 -6.30
C VAL A 148 -2.57 -3.98 -5.75
N GLU A 149 -2.35 -5.19 -6.25
CA GLU A 149 -1.27 -6.09 -5.82
C GLU A 149 0.12 -5.45 -6.05
N ASP A 150 0.37 -4.95 -7.26
CA ASP A 150 1.61 -4.28 -7.59
C ASP A 150 1.86 -3.03 -6.73
N MET A 151 0.79 -2.24 -6.49
CA MET A 151 0.89 -1.02 -5.70
C MET A 151 1.13 -1.33 -4.21
N GLU A 152 0.42 -2.29 -3.64
CA GLU A 152 0.63 -2.74 -2.27
C GLU A 152 2.06 -3.24 -2.06
N ASN A 153 2.58 -4.06 -2.97
CA ASN A 153 3.95 -4.58 -2.88
C ASN A 153 4.98 -3.44 -2.91
N LYS A 154 4.80 -2.45 -3.79
CA LYS A 154 5.67 -1.26 -3.83
C LYS A 154 5.58 -0.42 -2.56
N ILE A 155 4.38 -0.22 -2.02
CA ILE A 155 4.16 0.53 -0.78
C ILE A 155 4.77 -0.21 0.41
N ARG A 156 4.56 -1.53 0.53
CA ARG A 156 5.13 -2.38 1.59
C ARG A 156 6.65 -2.29 1.63
N ASN A 157 7.32 -2.37 0.48
CA ASN A 157 8.78 -2.20 0.38
C ASN A 157 9.21 -0.81 0.85
N THR A 158 8.50 0.24 0.42
CA THR A 158 8.82 1.63 0.79
C THR A 158 8.61 1.88 2.28
N LEU A 159 7.54 1.34 2.88
CA LEU A 159 7.28 1.44 4.31
C LEU A 159 8.39 0.74 5.11
N ASN A 160 8.85 -0.44 4.68
CA ASN A 160 9.95 -1.14 5.34
C ASN A 160 11.23 -0.29 5.38
N GLU A 161 11.62 0.31 4.25
CA GLU A 161 12.80 1.18 4.17
C GLU A 161 12.68 2.44 5.04
N ILE A 162 11.51 3.09 5.05
CA ILE A 162 11.31 4.32 5.81
C ILE A 162 11.27 4.04 7.32
N TYR A 163 10.48 3.06 7.76
CA TYR A 163 10.24 2.81 9.17
C TYR A 163 11.44 2.18 9.89
N PHE A 164 12.12 1.23 9.25
CA PHE A 164 13.23 0.52 9.90
C PHE A 164 14.60 1.02 9.47
N GLY A 165 14.71 1.65 8.29
CA GLY A 165 15.94 2.29 7.82
C GLY A 165 16.06 3.72 8.34
N LYS A 166 15.25 4.64 7.81
CA LYS A 166 15.43 6.09 8.09
C LYS A 166 15.26 6.44 9.56
N THR A 167 14.26 5.88 10.24
CA THR A 167 14.05 6.16 11.67
C THR A 167 15.23 5.70 12.52
N LYS A 168 15.82 4.53 12.18
CA LYS A 168 17.01 4.02 12.87
C LYS A 168 18.22 4.92 12.62
N ASP A 169 18.43 5.36 11.38
CA ASP A 169 19.55 6.24 11.03
C ASP A 169 19.45 7.60 11.73
N ILE A 170 18.26 8.18 11.82
CA ILE A 170 18.02 9.45 12.53
C ILE A 170 18.30 9.27 14.03
N VAL A 171 17.80 8.20 14.66
CA VAL A 171 18.04 7.93 16.09
C VAL A 171 19.52 7.73 16.38
N ASN A 172 20.22 6.97 15.53
CA ASN A 172 21.66 6.75 15.66
C ASN A 172 22.47 8.03 15.39
N GLY A 173 21.98 8.92 14.53
CA GLY A 173 22.59 10.23 14.28
C GLY A 173 22.48 11.18 15.48
N LEU A 174 21.37 11.12 16.22
CA LEU A 174 21.17 11.92 17.44
C LEU A 174 21.98 11.38 18.63
N ARG A 175 22.12 10.06 18.73
CA ARG A 175 22.88 9.40 19.81
C ARG A 175 23.65 8.22 19.26
N SER A 176 24.87 8.48 18.81
CA SER A 176 25.78 7.44 18.36
C SER A 176 26.37 6.69 19.55
N VAL A 177 26.35 5.36 19.47
CA VAL A 177 27.08 4.47 20.40
C VAL A 177 28.56 4.36 19.98
N GLN A 178 28.85 4.57 18.69
CA GLN A 178 30.21 4.66 18.18
C GLN A 178 30.86 5.96 18.60
N SER A 179 32.16 5.89 18.89
CA SER A 179 32.92 7.09 19.21
C SER A 179 32.96 8.04 18.01
N LEU A 180 32.95 9.34 18.26
CA LEU A 180 33.14 10.37 17.22
C LEU A 180 34.44 10.14 16.42
N THR A 181 35.44 9.51 17.03
CA THR A 181 36.72 9.16 16.42
C THR A 181 36.57 8.09 15.34
N GLU A 182 35.81 7.02 15.61
CA GLU A 182 35.53 5.95 14.64
C GLU A 182 34.67 6.46 13.49
N GLN A 183 33.69 7.32 13.76
CA GLN A 183 32.89 7.98 12.72
C GLN A 183 33.76 8.83 11.78
N ARG A 184 34.71 9.59 12.31
CA ARG A 184 35.67 10.36 11.50
C ARG A 184 36.56 9.45 10.67
N GLN A 185 37.12 8.40 11.25
CA GLN A 185 37.95 7.44 10.52
C GLN A 185 37.18 6.75 9.39
N GLN A 186 35.90 6.43 9.60
CA GLN A 186 35.06 5.80 8.57
C GLN A 186 34.70 6.78 7.44
N ALA A 187 34.52 8.06 7.75
CA ALA A 187 34.33 9.12 6.74
C ALA A 187 35.60 9.35 5.92
N ASP A 188 36.77 9.38 6.57
CA ASP A 188 38.07 9.51 5.90
C ASP A 188 38.34 8.30 4.98
N LEU A 189 38.06 7.08 5.46
CA LEU A 189 38.19 5.87 4.65
C LEU A 189 37.26 5.88 3.43
N ARG A 190 36.02 6.37 3.57
CA ARG A 190 35.09 6.54 2.44
C ARG A 190 35.61 7.52 1.41
N ASN A 191 36.16 8.66 1.86
CA ASN A 191 36.75 9.66 0.98
C ASN A 191 37.97 9.10 0.23
N ASP A 192 38.81 8.33 0.90
CA ASP A 192 39.98 7.71 0.30
C ASP A 192 39.60 6.62 -0.71
N LEU A 193 38.58 5.80 -0.41
CA LEU A 193 38.02 4.84 -1.36
C LEU A 193 37.41 5.52 -2.59
N ALA A 194 36.66 6.61 -2.42
CA ALA A 194 36.08 7.37 -3.52
C ALA A 194 37.18 7.95 -4.44
N LYS A 195 38.23 8.53 -3.85
CA LYS A 195 39.41 9.00 -4.58
C LYS A 195 40.15 7.88 -5.30
N ALA A 196 40.31 6.71 -4.65
CA ALA A 196 40.96 5.55 -5.25
C ALA A 196 40.18 5.00 -6.45
N LEU A 197 38.85 4.95 -6.35
CA LEU A 197 37.96 4.53 -7.45
C LEU A 197 38.00 5.51 -8.62
N GLN A 198 37.96 6.82 -8.37
CA GLN A 198 38.13 7.84 -9.42
C GLN A 198 39.48 7.73 -10.13
N LYS A 199 40.57 7.55 -9.38
CA LYS A 199 41.91 7.32 -9.97
C LYS A 199 41.95 6.05 -10.82
N ARG A 200 41.19 5.01 -10.47
CA ARG A 200 41.10 3.76 -11.24
C ARG A 200 40.30 3.93 -12.52
N GLN A 201 39.23 4.73 -12.50
CA GLN A 201 38.46 5.07 -13.71
C GLN A 201 39.29 5.91 -14.69
N ALA A 202 40.02 6.92 -14.20
CA ALA A 202 40.86 7.76 -15.05
C ALA A 202 41.99 6.98 -15.75
N LYS A 203 42.53 5.92 -15.13
CA LYS A 203 43.53 5.03 -15.74
C LYS A 203 42.96 4.06 -16.79
N GLY A 204 41.64 3.82 -16.80
CA GLY A 204 40.99 2.91 -17.73
C GLY A 204 40.53 3.56 -19.03
N SER A 205 40.57 4.89 -19.13
CA SER A 205 40.19 5.69 -20.30
C SER A 205 41.36 6.10 -21.20
N ASP A 206 42.60 5.75 -20.83
CA ASP A 206 43.83 6.04 -21.59
C ASP A 206 44.37 4.79 -22.35
N ILE A 207 43.52 3.79 -22.61
CA ILE A 207 43.80 2.62 -23.46
C ILE A 207 42.68 2.52 -24.50
#